data_AF-A0A3D2FVM9-F1
#
_entry.id   AF-A0A3D2FVM9-F1
#
_cell.length_a   1.000
_cell.length_b   1.000
_cell.length_c   1.000
_cell.angle_alpha   90.00
_cell.angle_beta   90.00
_cell.angle_gamma   90.00
#
_symmetry.space_group_name_H-M   'P 1'
#
loop_
_entity.id
_entity.type
_entity.pdbx_description
1 polymer ?
#
loop_
_entity_poly.entity_id
_entity_poly.type
_entity_poly.pdbx_seq_one_letter_code
_entity_poly.pdbx_strand_id
1 'polypeptide(L)' 'MIPATVAELGESMAGEDYVLSDGLAVSLFLALRQSRPLFLEGEAGVGKTEVAKTLATLLDRRLIRL' A
#
# COMPACT_ATOMS: atom_id res chain seq x y z
N MET A 1 -7.74 -9.65 2.73
CA MET A 1 -8.72 -8.86 3.53
C MET A 1 -8.20 -7.43 3.62
N ILE A 2 -9.06 -6.39 3.69
CA ILE A 2 -8.57 -5.01 3.91
C ILE A 2 -8.27 -4.82 5.40
N PRO A 3 -7.06 -4.37 5.79
CA PRO A 3 -6.70 -4.16 7.19
C PRO A 3 -7.68 -3.23 7.92
N ALA A 4 -7.95 -3.51 9.19
CA ALA A 4 -8.92 -2.76 9.97
C ALA A 4 -8.37 -1.43 10.51
N THR A 5 -7.05 -1.33 10.70
CA THR A 5 -6.35 -0.14 11.22
C THR A 5 -5.10 0.22 10.41
N VAL A 6 -4.56 1.44 10.64
CA VAL A 6 -3.29 1.88 10.04
C VAL A 6 -2.11 1.02 10.53
N ALA A 7 -2.09 0.68 11.83
CA ALA A 7 -1.05 -0.16 12.41
C ALA A 7 -1.03 -1.56 11.80
N GLU A 8 -2.20 -2.18 11.68
CA GLU A 8 -2.34 -3.51 11.05
C GLU A 8 -1.90 -3.48 9.57
N LEU A 9 -2.22 -2.42 8.83
CA LEU A 9 -1.71 -2.25 7.47
C LEU A 9 -0.17 -2.16 7.46
N GLY A 10 0.41 -1.38 8.37
CA GLY A 10 1.85 -1.25 8.53
C GLY A 10 2.54 -2.59 8.79
N GLU A 11 2.04 -3.34 9.77
CA GLU A 11 2.55 -4.67 10.13
C GLU A 11 2.42 -5.66 8.96
N SER A 12 1.27 -5.65 8.28
CA SER A 12 1.03 -6.55 7.16
C SER A 12 1.92 -6.24 5.95
N MET A 13 2.18 -4.95 5.66
CA MET A 13 3.09 -4.55 4.59
C MET A 13 4.54 -4.88 4.94
N ALA A 14 4.94 -4.70 6.21
CA ALA A 14 6.27 -5.06 6.69
C ALA A 14 6.51 -6.57 6.61
N GLY A 15 5.48 -7.39 6.85
CA GLY A 15 5.53 -8.84 6.64
C GLY A 15 5.74 -9.26 5.18
N GLU A 16 5.49 -8.36 4.23
CA GLU A 16 5.71 -8.52 2.80
C GLU A 16 6.92 -7.68 2.31
N ASP A 17 7.89 -7.45 3.20
CA ASP A 17 9.14 -6.71 2.95
C ASP A 17 8.98 -5.26 2.49
N TYR A 18 7.85 -4.60 2.80
CA TYR A 18 7.62 -3.18 2.49
C TYR A 18 7.32 -2.36 3.75
N VAL A 19 8.27 -1.51 4.14
CA VAL A 19 8.10 -0.60 5.28
C VAL A 19 7.44 0.71 4.82
N LEU A 20 6.24 0.96 5.33
CA LEU A 20 5.51 2.20 5.09
C LEU A 20 6.08 3.35 5.94
N SER A 21 6.15 4.54 5.36
CA SER A 21 6.25 5.77 6.16
C SER A 21 4.89 6.11 6.78
N ASP A 22 4.88 6.85 7.89
CA ASP A 22 3.64 7.21 8.60
C ASP A 22 2.62 7.89 7.68
N GLY A 23 3.07 8.84 6.84
CA GLY A 23 2.21 9.55 5.90
C GLY A 23 1.61 8.66 4.82
N LEU A 24 2.41 7.72 4.30
CA LEU A 24 1.94 6.76 3.29
C LEU A 24 0.99 5.74 3.92
N ALA A 25 1.26 5.28 5.15
CA ALA A 25 0.40 4.33 5.86
C ALA A 25 -1.02 4.87 6.04
N VAL A 26 -1.15 6.12 6.49
CA VAL A 26 -2.46 6.79 6.65
C VAL A 26 -3.15 6.96 5.30
N SER A 27 -2.44 7.49 4.29
CA SER A 27 -3.02 7.75 2.96
C SER A 27 -3.50 6.47 2.28
N LEU A 28 -2.70 5.41 2.35
CA LEU A 28 -3.02 4.11 1.78
C LEU A 28 -4.18 3.43 2.50
N PHE A 29 -4.19 3.46 3.84
CA PHE A 29 -5.30 2.94 4.64
C PHE A 29 -6.62 3.62 4.29
N LEU A 30 -6.63 4.96 4.22
CA LEU A 30 -7.82 5.72 3.87
C LEU A 30 -8.32 5.43 2.45
N ALA A 31 -7.40 5.30 1.48
CA ALA A 31 -7.75 4.96 0.11
C ALA A 31 -8.41 3.57 0.02
N LEU A 32 -7.85 2.58 0.71
CA LEU A 32 -8.39 1.22 0.77
C LEU A 32 -9.77 1.18 1.45
N ARG A 33 -9.91 1.83 2.61
CA ARG A 33 -11.16 1.85 3.38
C ARG A 33 -12.29 2.58 2.66
N GLN A 34 -11.98 3.65 1.94
CA GLN A 34 -12.98 4.45 1.22
C GLN A 34 -13.21 4.00 -0.22
N SER A 35 -12.49 2.97 -0.69
CA SER A 35 -12.48 2.55 -2.10
C SER A 35 -12.20 3.72 -3.05
N ARG A 36 -11.24 4.59 -2.70
CA ARG A 36 -10.87 5.74 -3.53
C ARG A 36 -9.51 5.56 -4.18
N PRO A 37 -9.31 6.06 -5.42
CA PRO A 37 -7.99 6.03 -6.06
C PRO A 37 -6.95 6.81 -5.26
N LEU A 38 -5.72 6.31 -5.24
CA LEU A 38 -4.56 6.99 -4.65
C LEU A 38 -3.50 7.17 -5.74
N PHE A 39 -3.09 8.42 -5.95
CA PHE A 39 -1.95 8.75 -6.81
C PHE A 39 -0.69 8.90 -5.94
N LEU A 40 0.41 8.28 -6.35
CA LEU A 40 1.68 8.32 -5.65
C LEU A 40 2.71 9.10 -6.46
N GLU A 41 3.11 10.26 -5.93
CA GLU A 41 4.18 11.09 -6.48
C GLU A 41 5.49 10.90 -5.71
N GLY A 42 6.63 11.13 -6.37
CA GLY A 42 7.96 11.08 -5.75
C GLY A 42 9.07 10.78 -6.75
N GLU A 43 10.31 10.84 -6.31
CA GLU A 43 11.49 10.58 -7.17
C GLU A 43 11.54 9.13 -7.67
N ALA A 44 12.26 8.88 -8.76
CA ALA A 44 12.50 7.52 -9.23
C ALA A 44 13.24 6.72 -8.14
N GLY A 45 12.83 5.47 -7.91
CA GLY A 45 13.46 4.59 -6.92
C GLY A 45 12.90 4.63 -5.50
N VAL A 46 11.95 5.52 -5.17
CA VAL A 46 11.36 5.63 -3.81
C VAL A 46 10.29 4.56 -3.48
N GLY A 47 10.27 3.44 -4.22
CA GLY A 47 9.36 2.32 -3.92
C GLY A 47 7.91 2.45 -4.39
N LYS A 48 7.57 3.42 -5.27
CA LYS A 48 6.20 3.60 -5.82
C LYS A 48 5.66 2.37 -6.57
N THR A 49 6.53 1.67 -7.30
CA THR A 49 6.14 0.43 -8.00
C THR A 49 6.00 -0.71 -7.01
N GLU A 50 6.84 -0.73 -5.98
CA GLU A 50 6.90 -1.83 -5.02
C GLU A 50 5.67 -1.85 -4.13
N VAL A 51 5.23 -0.69 -3.62
CA VAL A 51 3.99 -0.61 -2.82
C VAL A 51 2.78 -1.16 -3.58
N ALA A 52 2.67 -0.94 -4.89
CA ALA A 52 1.58 -1.47 -5.69
C ALA A 52 1.64 -3.01 -5.82
N LYS A 53 2.85 -3.58 -5.96
CA LYS A 53 3.04 -5.04 -5.99
C LYS A 53 2.78 -5.68 -4.64
N THR A 54 3.35 -5.12 -3.58
CA THR A 54 3.18 -5.63 -2.21
C THR A 54 1.70 -5.59 -1.82
N LEU A 55 1.01 -4.51 -2.15
CA LEU A 55 -0.42 -4.38 -1.86
C LEU A 55 -1.28 -5.37 -2.66
N ALA A 56 -0.93 -5.63 -3.92
CA ALA A 56 -1.59 -6.64 -4.73
C ALA A 56 -1.44 -8.04 -4.12
N THR A 57 -0.24 -8.38 -3.65
CA THR A 57 0.06 -9.63 -2.94
C THR A 57 -0.74 -9.73 -1.64
N LEU A 58 -0.64 -8.70 -0.78
CA LEU A 58 -1.34 -8.62 0.50
C LEU A 58 -2.86 -8.82 0.36
N LEU A 59 -3.45 -8.20 -0.66
CA LEU A 59 -4.89 -8.23 -0.88
C LEU A 59 -5.36 -9.45 -1.68
N ASP A 60 -4.43 -10.30 -2.13
CA ASP A 60 -4.67 -11.38 -3.09
C ASP A 60 -5.42 -10.89 -4.34
N ARG A 61 -4.85 -9.86 -4.98
CA ARG A 61 -5.42 -9.21 -6.16
C ARG A 61 -4.42 -9.18 -7.31
N ARG A 62 -4.95 -9.25 -8.53
CA ARG A 62 -4.14 -9.07 -9.72
C ARG A 62 -3.65 -7.62 -9.84
N LEU A 63 -2.33 -7.43 -9.92
CA LEU A 63 -1.74 -6.15 -10.33
C LEU A 63 -1.82 -6.01 -11.86
N ILE A 64 -2.51 -4.97 -12.33
CA ILE A 64 -2.56 -4.61 -13.75
C ILE A 64 -1.56 -3.47 -13.97
N ARG A 65 -0.57 -3.71 -14.85
CA ARG A 65 0.42 -2.72 -15.27
C ARG A 65 0.23 -2.45 -16.76
N LEU A 66 0.02 -1.18 -17.12
CA LEU A 66 -0.15 -0.70 -18.49
C LEU A 66 1.19 -0.23 -19.07
#